data_AF-A0A832JN70-F1
#
_entry.id   AF-A0A832JN70-F1
#
_cell.length_a   1.000
_cell.length_b   1.000
_cell.length_c   1.000
_cell.angle_alpha   90.00
_cell.angle_beta   90.00
_cell.angle_gamma   90.00
#
_symmetry.space_group_name_H-M   'P 1'
#
loop_
_entity.id
_entity.type
_entity.pdbx_description
1 polymer ?
#
loop_
_entity_poly.entity_id
_entity_poly.type
_entity_poly.pdbx_seq_one_letter_code
_entity_poly.pdbx_strand_id
1 'polypeptide(L)'
;MVYPALILATTGASLGMEVHLFFTFWGLDVVTKKKVEGLKISAVGNPSLGLPSLLGVLPGMTNIATKMMMKRFKQLKVPSIPEMIRQAKELGVKLHACSTTMSAMGIKESDLIPEVDDVVGASTFLALASGGQVLFI
;
A
#
# COMPACT_ATOMS: atom_id res chain seq x y z
N MET A 1 -5.52 2.64 -0.65
CA MET A 1 -5.80 1.73 -1.77
C MET A 1 -4.60 0.80 -1.99
N VAL A 2 -4.27 -0.08 -1.02
CA VAL A 2 -3.01 -0.84 -1.04
C VAL A 2 -3.09 -2.18 -1.76
N TYR A 3 -4.23 -2.89 -1.65
CA TYR A 3 -4.41 -4.22 -2.24
C TYR A 3 -4.15 -4.24 -3.76
N PRO A 4 -4.67 -3.30 -4.58
CA PRO A 4 -4.39 -3.30 -6.02
C PRO A 4 -2.89 -3.20 -6.33
N ALA A 5 -2.16 -2.33 -5.63
CA ALA A 5 -0.72 -2.15 -5.83
C ALA A 5 0.06 -3.42 -5.47
N LEU A 6 -0.23 -4.06 -4.34
CA LEU A 6 0.44 -5.30 -3.94
C LEU A 6 0.07 -6.49 -4.83
N ILE A 7 -1.18 -6.60 -5.29
CA ILE A 7 -1.59 -7.64 -6.25
C ILE A 7 -0.84 -7.48 -7.58
N LEU A 8 -0.75 -6.25 -8.11
CA LEU A 8 0.00 -5.99 -9.33
C LEU A 8 1.48 -6.24 -9.15
N ALA A 9 2.05 -5.86 -8.01
CA ALA A 9 3.46 -6.06 -7.73
C ALA A 9 3.84 -7.55 -7.66
N THR A 10 3.09 -8.35 -6.90
CA THR A 10 3.35 -9.80 -6.80
C THR A 10 3.09 -10.50 -8.12
N THR A 11 2.01 -10.14 -8.84
CA THR A 11 1.71 -10.72 -10.15
C THR A 11 2.80 -10.38 -11.17
N GLY A 12 3.20 -9.11 -11.27
CA GLY A 12 4.25 -8.68 -12.18
C GLY A 12 5.58 -9.37 -11.89
N ALA A 13 5.99 -9.42 -10.62
CA ALA A 13 7.20 -10.12 -10.22
C ALA A 13 7.15 -11.63 -10.52
N SER A 14 5.99 -12.28 -10.31
CA SER A 14 5.80 -13.70 -10.66
C SER A 14 5.89 -13.98 -12.16
N LEU A 15 5.64 -12.97 -13.00
CA LEU A 15 5.78 -13.02 -14.45
C LEU A 15 7.21 -12.64 -14.91
N GLY A 16 8.15 -12.47 -13.97
CA GLY A 16 9.54 -12.13 -14.26
C GLY A 16 9.78 -10.65 -14.55
N MET A 17 8.80 -9.77 -14.26
CA MET A 17 8.99 -8.33 -14.38
C MET A 17 9.83 -7.80 -13.21
N GLU A 18 10.72 -6.85 -13.47
CA GLU A 18 11.34 -6.04 -12.43
C GLU A 18 10.30 -5.06 -11.88
N VAL A 19 10.07 -5.08 -10.58
CA VAL A 19 9.00 -4.29 -9.93
C VAL A 19 9.57 -3.49 -8.77
N HIS A 20 9.27 -2.19 -8.80
CA HIS A 20 9.59 -1.25 -7.75
C HIS A 20 8.30 -0.62 -7.19
N LEU A 21 8.18 -0.57 -5.86
CA LEU A 21 7.11 0.12 -5.14
C LEU A 21 7.67 1.32 -4.40
N PHE A 22 7.13 2.51 -4.67
CA PHE A 22 7.48 3.75 -3.98
C PHE A 22 6.35 4.22 -3.09
N PHE A 23 6.57 4.16 -1.77
CA PHE A 23 5.57 4.51 -0.77
C PHE A 23 5.68 5.98 -0.40
N THR A 24 4.68 6.77 -0.78
CA THR A 24 4.61 8.21 -0.54
C THR A 24 3.25 8.60 0.06
N PHE A 25 3.17 9.74 0.74
CA PHE A 25 2.00 10.19 1.52
C PHE A 25 1.34 9.06 2.32
N TRP A 26 0.03 8.88 2.17
CA TRP A 26 -0.76 7.83 2.85
C TRP A 26 -0.29 6.41 2.51
N GLY A 27 0.42 6.21 1.39
CA GLY A 27 1.06 4.95 1.06
C GLY A 27 2.17 4.58 2.04
N LEU A 28 2.83 5.56 2.67
CA LEU A 28 3.90 5.31 3.64
C LEU A 28 3.40 4.57 4.91
N ASP A 29 2.11 4.70 5.23
CA ASP A 29 1.48 3.95 6.33
C ASP A 29 1.53 2.43 6.12
N VAL A 30 1.63 1.98 4.86
CA VAL A 30 1.77 0.56 4.49
C VAL A 30 3.10 -0.02 4.95
N VAL A 31 4.14 0.79 5.01
CA VAL A 31 5.50 0.35 5.39
C VAL A 31 5.93 0.87 6.76
N THR A 32 5.00 1.43 7.54
CA THR A 32 5.25 1.92 8.90
C THR A 32 4.80 0.88 9.93
N LYS A 33 5.71 0.43 10.81
CA LYS A 33 5.48 -0.64 11.81
C LYS A 33 4.20 -0.46 12.62
N LYS A 34 3.93 0.77 13.08
CA LYS A 34 2.76 1.08 13.92
C LYS A 34 1.43 1.04 13.18
N LYS A 35 1.43 1.05 11.85
CA LYS A 35 0.24 1.26 11.03
C LYS A 35 -0.09 0.11 10.07
N VAL A 36 0.93 -0.64 9.64
CA VAL A 36 0.79 -1.71 8.62
C VAL A 36 -0.28 -2.75 8.94
N GLU A 37 -0.49 -3.08 10.22
CA GLU A 37 -1.50 -4.06 10.65
C GLU A 37 -2.93 -3.48 10.76
N GLY A 38 -3.06 -2.14 10.83
CA GLY A 38 -4.29 -1.44 11.18
C GLY A 38 -4.94 -0.65 10.04
N LEU A 39 -4.53 -0.88 8.79
CA LEU A 39 -5.02 -0.14 7.63
C LEU A 39 -6.52 -0.35 7.42
N LYS A 40 -7.25 0.74 7.20
CA LYS A 40 -8.72 0.73 7.03
C LYS A 40 -9.11 1.06 5.60
N ILE A 41 -10.30 0.60 5.22
CA ILE A 41 -10.94 0.96 3.95
C ILE A 41 -11.89 2.11 4.21
N SER A 42 -11.62 3.26 3.59
CA SER A 42 -12.47 4.45 3.70
C SER A 42 -13.86 4.17 3.12
N ALA A 43 -14.89 4.53 3.88
CA ALA A 43 -16.26 4.59 3.39
C ALA A 43 -16.57 5.93 2.68
N VAL A 44 -15.81 6.98 3.01
CA VAL A 44 -15.93 8.32 2.41
C VAL A 44 -15.18 8.35 1.09
N GLY A 45 -15.81 8.93 0.06
CA GLY A 45 -15.18 9.11 -1.26
C GLY A 45 -15.01 7.83 -2.07
N ASN A 46 -15.63 6.72 -1.66
CA ASN A 46 -15.59 5.45 -2.37
C ASN A 46 -16.95 5.17 -3.07
N PRO A 47 -17.16 5.65 -4.31
CA PRO A 47 -18.41 5.42 -5.04
C PRO A 47 -18.69 3.93 -5.32
N SER A 48 -17.65 3.08 -5.32
CA SER A 48 -17.77 1.64 -5.55
C SER A 48 -18.46 0.88 -4.41
N LEU A 49 -18.73 1.52 -3.26
CA LEU A 49 -19.52 0.91 -2.19
C LEU A 49 -21.02 0.81 -2.51
N GLY A 50 -21.50 1.46 -3.58
CA GLY A 50 -22.92 1.47 -3.94
C GLY A 50 -23.82 2.16 -2.91
N LEU A 51 -23.23 2.93 -2.00
CA LEU A 51 -23.91 3.71 -0.97
C LEU A 51 -23.90 5.19 -1.34
N PRO A 52 -24.99 5.94 -1.06
CA PRO A 52 -24.97 7.40 -1.15
C PRO A 52 -23.78 7.97 -0.38
N SER A 53 -23.01 8.86 -1.00
CA SER A 53 -21.76 9.40 -0.43
C SER A 53 -21.94 10.04 0.94
N LEU A 54 -23.12 10.61 1.21
CA LEU A 54 -23.49 11.17 2.52
C LEU A 54 -23.41 10.14 3.64
N LEU A 55 -23.81 8.88 3.39
CA LEU A 55 -23.73 7.82 4.38
C LEU A 55 -22.28 7.47 4.72
N GLY A 56 -21.33 7.63 3.79
CA GLY A 56 -19.93 7.35 4.05
C GLY A 56 -19.32 8.19 5.17
N VAL A 57 -19.86 9.40 5.39
CA VAL A 57 -19.37 10.36 6.40
C VAL A 57 -19.90 10.06 7.81
N LEU A 58 -20.90 9.18 7.93
CA LEU A 58 -21.48 8.83 9.24
C LEU A 58 -20.44 8.13 10.14
N PRO A 59 -20.39 8.47 11.45
CA PRO A 59 -19.51 7.81 12.40
C PRO A 59 -19.63 6.28 12.35
N GLY A 60 -18.50 5.58 12.23
CA GLY A 60 -18.45 4.11 12.23
C GLY A 60 -18.55 3.44 10.86
N MET A 61 -18.95 4.15 9.80
CA MET A 61 -19.10 3.55 8.46
C MET A 61 -17.78 3.01 7.88
N THR A 62 -16.66 3.70 8.12
CA THR A 62 -15.32 3.18 7.78
C THR A 62 -15.02 1.84 8.45
N ASN A 63 -15.41 1.66 9.71
CA ASN A 63 -15.18 0.38 10.41
C ASN A 63 -16.08 -0.72 9.87
N ILE A 64 -17.34 -0.41 9.52
CA ILE A 64 -18.27 -1.35 8.90
C ILE A 64 -17.75 -1.79 7.52
N ALA A 65 -17.38 -0.84 6.67
CA ALA A 65 -16.82 -1.10 5.35
C ALA A 65 -15.55 -1.97 5.45
N THR A 66 -14.65 -1.63 6.38
CA THR A 66 -13.44 -2.42 6.65
C THR A 66 -13.80 -3.84 7.07
N LYS A 67 -14.68 -4.04 8.07
CA LYS A 67 -15.10 -5.39 8.51
C LYS A 67 -15.74 -6.20 7.39
N MET A 68 -16.61 -5.58 6.60
CA MET A 68 -17.28 -6.25 5.47
C MET A 68 -16.28 -6.73 4.42
N MET A 69 -15.33 -5.86 4.03
CA MET A 69 -14.32 -6.22 3.04
C MET A 69 -13.35 -7.28 3.59
N MET A 70 -12.89 -7.16 4.84
CA MET A 70 -12.03 -8.17 5.47
C MET A 70 -12.72 -9.54 5.57
N LYS A 71 -14.05 -9.58 5.81
CA LYS A 71 -14.83 -10.83 5.76
C LYS A 71 -14.79 -11.46 4.37
N ARG A 72 -14.96 -10.66 3.30
CA ARG A 72 -14.88 -11.14 1.91
C ARG A 72 -13.45 -11.61 1.56
N PHE A 73 -12.43 -10.87 1.97
CA PHE A 73 -11.03 -11.25 1.77
C PHE A 73 -10.69 -12.56 2.45
N LYS A 74 -11.17 -12.78 3.66
CA LYS A 74 -11.02 -14.08 4.35
C LYS A 74 -11.69 -15.22 3.58
N GLN A 75 -12.89 -15.00 3.01
CA GLN A 75 -13.57 -16.01 2.19
C GLN A 75 -12.81 -16.33 0.90
N LEU A 76 -12.23 -15.30 0.27
CA LEU A 76 -11.42 -15.41 -0.94
C LEU A 76 -9.97 -15.83 -0.67
N LYS A 77 -9.61 -16.10 0.59
CA LYS A 77 -8.25 -16.44 1.03
C LYS A 77 -7.20 -15.41 0.60
N VAL A 78 -7.59 -14.13 0.52
CA VAL A 78 -6.66 -13.03 0.24
C VAL A 78 -5.71 -12.89 1.44
N PRO A 79 -4.38 -12.88 1.23
CA PRO A 79 -3.42 -12.71 2.31
C PRO A 79 -3.55 -11.35 3.00
N SER A 80 -3.01 -11.23 4.21
CA SER A 80 -2.92 -9.94 4.91
C SER A 80 -1.90 -9.02 4.21
N ILE A 81 -1.97 -7.72 4.46
CA ILE A 81 -1.00 -6.77 3.90
C ILE A 81 0.45 -7.10 4.28
N PRO A 82 0.80 -7.38 5.56
CA PRO A 82 2.14 -7.85 5.90
C PRO A 82 2.56 -9.10 5.14
N GLU A 83 1.63 -10.06 4.95
CA GLU A 83 1.91 -11.28 4.21
C GLU A 83 2.17 -11.01 2.73
N MET A 84 1.36 -10.15 2.11
CA MET A 84 1.56 -9.74 0.72
C MET A 84 2.88 -8.99 0.52
N ILE A 85 3.29 -8.16 1.49
CA ILE A 85 4.59 -7.48 1.48
C ILE A 85 5.73 -8.50 1.53
N ARG A 86 5.66 -9.48 2.44
CA ARG A 86 6.67 -10.55 2.53
C ARG A 86 6.75 -11.36 1.23
N GLN A 87 5.61 -11.75 0.66
CA GLN A 87 5.56 -12.45 -0.62
C GLN A 87 6.14 -11.61 -1.76
N ALA A 88 5.85 -10.30 -1.79
CA ALA A 88 6.46 -9.39 -2.77
C ALA A 88 7.99 -9.37 -2.61
N LYS A 89 8.52 -9.32 -1.39
CA LYS A 89 9.97 -9.39 -1.13
C LYS A 89 10.59 -10.71 -1.59
N GLU A 90 9.93 -11.83 -1.30
CA GLU A 90 10.39 -13.16 -1.73
C GLU A 90 10.46 -13.28 -3.26
N LEU A 91 9.56 -12.60 -3.97
CA LEU A 91 9.56 -12.50 -5.43
C LEU A 91 10.56 -11.46 -5.98
N GLY A 92 11.33 -10.79 -5.12
CA GLY A 92 12.37 -9.83 -5.51
C GLY A 92 11.90 -8.40 -5.71
N VAL A 93 10.65 -8.06 -5.35
CA VAL A 93 10.13 -6.69 -5.44
C VAL A 93 10.96 -5.75 -4.55
N LYS A 94 11.28 -4.57 -5.09
CA LYS A 94 11.99 -3.50 -4.37
C LYS A 94 11.01 -2.49 -3.77
N LEU A 95 11.17 -2.21 -2.48
CA LEU A 95 10.29 -1.35 -1.68
C LEU A 95 11.08 -0.12 -1.24
N HIS A 96 10.62 1.05 -1.68
CA HIS A 96 11.28 2.33 -1.48
C HIS A 96 10.38 3.26 -0.66
N ALA A 97 10.90 3.84 0.42
CA ALA A 97 10.18 4.84 1.20
C ALA A 97 10.53 6.27 0.72
N CYS A 98 9.51 7.12 0.59
CA CYS A 98 9.70 8.51 0.15
C CYS A 98 10.29 9.39 1.25
N SER A 99 11.54 9.81 1.08
CA SER A 99 12.27 10.73 1.97
C SER A 99 11.49 12.01 2.30
N THR A 100 10.96 12.70 1.28
CA THR A 100 10.21 13.95 1.47
C THR A 100 8.95 13.73 2.31
N THR A 101 8.21 12.65 2.06
CA THR A 101 7.03 12.30 2.86
C THR A 101 7.43 11.97 4.29
N MET A 102 8.49 11.19 4.49
CA MET A 102 8.99 10.85 5.82
C MET A 102 9.31 12.11 6.63
N SER A 103 10.02 13.08 6.04
CA SER A 103 10.29 14.37 6.69
C SER A 103 9.02 15.15 7.00
N ALA A 104 8.09 15.24 6.04
CA ALA A 104 6.84 15.97 6.21
C ALA A 104 5.94 15.38 7.30
N MET A 105 5.96 14.06 7.48
CA MET A 105 5.12 13.33 8.44
C MET A 105 5.85 12.98 9.74
N GLY A 106 7.13 13.35 9.88
CA GLY A 106 7.94 13.06 11.07
C GLY A 106 8.23 11.57 11.28
N ILE A 107 8.29 10.78 10.20
CA ILE A 107 8.57 9.33 10.25
C ILE A 107 10.07 9.11 10.13
N LYS A 108 10.64 8.31 11.02
CA LYS A 108 12.06 7.93 11.00
C LYS A 108 12.25 6.58 10.32
N GLU A 109 13.43 6.31 9.81
CA GLU A 109 13.80 5.00 9.26
C GLU A 109 13.55 3.86 10.25
N SER A 110 13.79 4.09 11.55
CA SER A 110 13.51 3.11 12.61
C SER A 110 12.03 2.71 12.72
N ASP A 111 11.12 3.56 12.24
CA ASP A 111 9.68 3.30 12.24
C ASP A 111 9.23 2.43 11.06
N LEU A 112 10.08 2.25 10.05
CA LEU A 112 9.80 1.44 8.86
C LEU A 112 9.92 -0.05 9.16
N ILE A 113 9.15 -0.86 8.43
CA ILE A 113 9.26 -2.32 8.44
C ILE A 113 10.59 -2.76 7.80
N PRO A 114 11.18 -3.90 8.21
CA PRO A 114 12.48 -4.35 7.70
C PRO A 114 12.48 -4.69 6.20
N GLU A 115 11.31 -4.86 5.59
CA GLU A 115 11.16 -5.15 4.16
C GLU A 115 11.44 -3.96 3.24
N VAL A 116 11.53 -2.72 3.77
CA VAL A 116 11.93 -1.54 2.99
C VAL A 116 13.42 -1.64 2.65
N ASP A 117 13.77 -1.54 1.36
CA ASP A 117 15.15 -1.65 0.90
C ASP A 117 15.93 -0.35 1.11
N ASP A 118 15.29 0.80 0.86
CA ASP A 118 15.94 2.10 0.97
C ASP A 118 14.93 3.26 1.18
N VAL A 119 15.50 4.44 1.45
CA VAL A 119 14.79 5.71 1.51
C VAL A 119 15.30 6.59 0.38
N VAL A 120 14.42 6.99 -0.54
CA VAL A 120 14.79 7.73 -1.75
C VAL A 120 13.88 8.92 -2.01
N GLY A 121 14.33 9.84 -2.85
CA GLY A 121 13.53 10.94 -3.38
C GLY A 121 12.79 10.57 -4.66
N ALA A 122 11.85 11.43 -5.07
CA ALA A 122 11.09 11.23 -6.31
C ALA A 122 11.99 11.19 -7.56
N SER A 123 13.06 11.98 -7.61
CA SER A 123 14.02 11.97 -8.72
C SER A 123 14.72 10.63 -8.87
N THR A 124 15.21 10.06 -7.77
CA THR A 124 15.83 8.72 -7.75
C THR A 124 14.84 7.66 -8.20
N PHE A 125 13.60 7.69 -7.70
CA PHE A 125 12.58 6.73 -8.11
C PHE A 125 12.24 6.82 -9.61
N LEU A 126 12.09 8.03 -10.14
CA LEU A 126 11.84 8.20 -11.58
C LEU A 126 13.03 7.77 -12.46
N ALA A 127 14.26 7.90 -11.96
CA ALA A 127 15.43 7.38 -12.64
C ALA A 127 15.43 5.83 -12.66
N LEU A 128 15.06 5.19 -11.55
CA LEU A 128 14.88 3.72 -11.48
C LEU A 128 13.76 3.24 -12.42
N ALA A 129 12.67 3.99 -12.51
CA ALA A 129 11.53 3.65 -13.36
C ALA A 129 11.74 3.99 -14.85
N SER A 130 12.87 4.60 -15.22
CA SER A 130 13.15 5.02 -16.59
C SER A 130 13.17 3.82 -17.54
N GLY A 131 12.40 3.92 -18.64
CA GLY A 131 12.23 2.82 -19.60
C GLY A 131 11.19 1.77 -19.19
N GLY A 132 10.62 1.88 -17.99
CA GLY A 132 9.51 1.05 -17.52
C GLY A 132 8.15 1.75 -17.61
N GLN A 133 7.13 1.08 -17.09
CA GLN A 133 5.78 1.64 -16.94
C GLN A 133 5.56 2.14 -15.52
N VAL A 134 5.22 3.41 -15.36
CA VAL A 134 4.90 4.02 -14.07
C VAL A 134 3.38 4.04 -13.86
N LEU A 135 2.93 3.47 -12.74
CA LEU A 135 1.55 3.53 -12.27
C LEU A 135 1.48 4.33 -10.97
N PHE A 136 0.49 5.20 -10.84
CA PHE A 136 0.18 5.90 -9.60
C PHE A 136 -1.14 5.35 -9.04
N ILE A 137 -1.10 4.78 -7.83
CA ILE A 137 -2.20 4.01 -7.21
C ILE A 137 -2.54 4.57 -5.84
#